data_AF-A0A9C9TAH3-F1
#
_entry.id   AF-A0A9C9TAH3-F1
#
_cell.length_a   1.000
_cell.length_b   1.000
_cell.length_c   1.000
_cell.angle_alpha   90.00
_cell.angle_beta   90.00
_cell.angle_gamma   90.00
#
_symmetry.space_group_name_H-M   'P 1'
#
loop_
_entity.id
_entity.type
_entity.pdbx_description
1 polymer ?
#
loop_
_entity_poly.entity_id
_entity_poly.type
_entity_poly.pdbx_seq_one_letter_code
_entity_poly.pdbx_strand_id
1 'polypeptide(L)'
;MVVVPDAAALAEEAARRFAALAQAAAAARGRFSATLSGGSTPGALYRLLSADPYRAQIPWSQVHLFWADERCVPPDDPSSNYRLVAETLLAG
;
A
#
# COMPACT_ATOMS: atom_id res chain seq x y z
N MET A 1 -16.69 0.04 11.44
CA MET A 1 -15.61 0.87 12.02
C MET A 1 -14.75 -0.03 12.88
N VAL A 2 -13.43 0.00 12.69
CA VAL A 2 -12.48 -0.78 13.52
C VAL A 2 -11.63 0.20 14.31
N VAL A 3 -11.44 -0.11 15.59
CA VAL A 3 -10.59 0.66 16.51
C VAL A 3 -9.47 -0.26 16.96
N VAL A 4 -8.24 0.23 16.85
CA VAL A 4 -7.01 -0.48 17.21
C VAL A 4 -6.22 0.39 18.19
N PRO A 5 -5.34 -0.22 19.03
CA PRO A 5 -4.72 0.50 20.15
C PRO A 5 -3.72 1.58 19.73
N ASP A 6 -3.06 1.44 18.58
CA ASP A 6 -2.01 2.36 18.13
C ASP A 6 -1.80 2.35 16.61
N ALA A 7 -0.87 3.18 16.13
CA ALA A 7 -0.55 3.33 14.72
C ALA A 7 0.10 2.08 14.09
N ALA A 8 0.84 1.28 14.86
CA ALA A 8 1.45 0.06 14.36
C ALA A 8 0.37 -1.01 14.12
N ALA A 9 -0.54 -1.18 15.09
CA ALA A 9 -1.72 -2.03 14.95
C ALA A 9 -2.63 -1.59 13.81
N LEU A 10 -2.71 -0.28 13.53
CA LEU A 10 -3.44 0.25 12.39
C LEU A 10 -2.80 -0.15 11.06
N ALA A 11 -1.48 0.00 10.92
CA ALA A 11 -0.76 -0.41 9.71
C ALA A 11 -0.89 -1.92 9.46
N GLU A 12 -0.80 -2.72 10.51
CA GLU A 12 -0.94 -4.19 10.45
C GLU A 12 -2.36 -4.60 10.02
N GLU A 13 -3.40 -4.04 10.64
CA GLU A 13 -4.79 -4.32 10.27
C GLU A 13 -5.11 -3.85 8.85
N ALA A 14 -4.52 -2.73 8.40
CA ALA A 14 -4.64 -2.27 7.03
C ALA A 14 -3.93 -3.21 6.05
N ALA A 15 -2.74 -3.71 6.38
CA ALA A 15 -1.98 -4.65 5.54
C ALA A 15 -2.74 -5.97 5.36
N ARG A 16 -3.27 -6.52 6.46
CA ARG A 16 -4.11 -7.71 6.47
C ARG A 16 -5.34 -7.56 5.57
N ARG A 17 -6.04 -6.43 5.66
CA ARG A 17 -7.21 -6.14 4.81
C ARG A 17 -6.83 -5.97 3.35
N PHE A 18 -5.74 -5.26 3.07
CA PHE A 18 -5.27 -5.04 1.71
C PHE A 18 -4.95 -6.37 1.04
N ALA A 19 -4.19 -7.25 1.69
CA ALA A 19 -3.85 -8.57 1.16
C ALA A 19 -5.08 -9.43 0.90
N ALA A 20 -6.02 -9.48 1.85
CA ALA A 20 -7.27 -10.24 1.69
C ALA A 20 -8.13 -9.70 0.52
N LEU A 21 -8.24 -8.38 0.39
CA LEU A 21 -8.97 -7.76 -0.71
C LEU A 21 -8.28 -7.98 -2.06
N ALA A 22 -6.96 -7.90 -2.10
CA ALA A 22 -6.17 -8.16 -3.30
C ALA A 22 -6.35 -9.60 -3.79
N GLN A 23 -6.25 -10.57 -2.89
CA GLN A 23 -6.49 -11.98 -3.19
C GLN A 23 -7.92 -12.22 -3.70
N ALA A 24 -8.93 -11.72 -2.99
CA ALA A 24 -10.33 -11.90 -3.37
C ALA A 24 -10.66 -11.25 -4.73
N ALA A 25 -10.15 -10.04 -4.97
CA ALA A 25 -10.37 -9.32 -6.22
C ALA A 25 -9.65 -9.97 -7.41
N ALA A 26 -8.40 -10.37 -7.22
CA ALA A 26 -7.63 -11.10 -8.23
C ALA A 26 -8.32 -12.41 -8.60
N ALA A 27 -8.75 -13.21 -7.60
CA ALA A 27 -9.46 -14.46 -7.86
C ALA A 27 -10.80 -14.25 -8.60
N ALA A 28 -11.56 -13.22 -8.24
CA ALA A 28 -12.88 -12.98 -8.82
C ALA A 28 -12.86 -12.30 -10.20
N ARG A 29 -11.85 -11.47 -10.49
CA ARG A 29 -11.85 -10.56 -11.65
C ARG A 29 -10.54 -10.52 -12.44
N GLY A 30 -9.52 -11.27 -12.02
CA GLY A 30 -8.17 -11.20 -12.58
C GLY A 30 -7.44 -9.88 -12.31
N ARG A 31 -7.99 -9.03 -11.42
CA ARG A 31 -7.46 -7.69 -11.16
C ARG A 31 -7.86 -7.13 -9.79
N PHE A 32 -6.91 -6.49 -9.12
CA PHE A 32 -7.12 -5.62 -7.97
C PHE A 32 -6.62 -4.21 -8.28
N SER A 33 -7.43 -3.19 -7.99
CA SER A 33 -7.06 -1.78 -8.15
C SER A 33 -7.11 -1.07 -6.82
N ALA A 34 -6.06 -0.31 -6.48
CA ALA A 34 -6.00 0.47 -5.25
C ALA A 34 -5.43 1.87 -5.50
N THR A 35 -5.95 2.85 -4.77
CA THR A 35 -5.45 4.22 -4.75
C THR A 35 -4.57 4.43 -3.52
N LEU A 36 -3.38 4.98 -3.74
CA LEU A 36 -2.36 5.27 -2.74
C LEU A 36 -2.47 6.73 -2.30
N SER A 37 -2.25 6.95 -1.00
CA SER A 37 -2.20 8.27 -0.37
C SER A 37 -0.81 8.54 0.21
N GLY A 38 -0.47 9.82 0.37
CA GLY A 38 0.72 10.26 1.09
C GLY A 38 0.63 10.14 2.62
N GLY A 39 1.74 10.44 3.28
CA GLY A 39 1.83 10.59 4.74
C GLY A 39 2.39 9.38 5.48
N SER A 40 2.69 9.57 6.77
CA SER A 40 3.38 8.58 7.60
C SER A 40 2.56 7.32 7.88
N THR A 41 1.24 7.44 8.04
CA THR A 41 0.36 6.28 8.30
C THR A 41 0.29 5.34 7.09
N PRO A 42 0.03 5.80 5.85
CA PRO A 42 0.16 4.96 4.66
C PRO A 42 1.60 4.47 4.41
N GLY A 43 2.61 5.29 4.72
CA GLY A 43 4.00 4.87 4.63
C GLY A 43 4.34 3.63 5.47
N ALA A 44 3.78 3.52 6.68
CA ALA A 44 3.94 2.33 7.52
C ALA A 44 3.27 1.09 6.90
N LEU A 45 2.06 1.24 6.35
CA LEU A 45 1.37 0.18 5.59
C LEU A 45 2.22 -0.31 4.41
N TYR A 46 2.76 0.61 3.61
CA TYR A 46 3.53 0.27 2.41
C TYR A 46 4.77 -0.58 2.71
N ARG A 47 5.47 -0.29 3.82
CA ARG A 47 6.59 -1.11 4.29
C ARG A 47 6.17 -2.53 4.71
N LEU A 48 4.99 -2.69 5.28
CA LEU A 48 4.47 -4.01 5.61
C LEU A 48 4.11 -4.78 4.34
N LEU A 49 3.48 -4.12 3.36
CA LEU A 49 3.10 -4.75 2.09
C LEU A 49 4.33 -5.18 1.25
N SER A 50 5.47 -4.49 1.37
CA SER A 50 6.71 -4.87 0.68
C SER A 50 7.49 -5.99 1.38
N ALA A 51 7.12 -6.38 2.60
CA ALA A 51 7.77 -7.42 3.38
C ALA A 51 6.92 -8.68 3.52
N ASP A 52 7.56 -9.80 3.84
CA ASP A 52 6.85 -11.01 4.21
C ASP A 52 6.17 -10.86 5.59
N PRO A 53 4.99 -11.45 5.79
CA PRO A 53 4.34 -12.42 4.89
C PRO A 53 3.41 -11.78 3.84
N TYR A 54 3.20 -10.46 3.87
CA TYR A 54 2.22 -9.80 3.00
C TYR A 54 2.65 -9.77 1.53
N ARG A 55 3.94 -9.53 1.27
CA ARG A 55 4.49 -9.54 -0.09
C ARG A 55 4.17 -10.85 -0.82
N ALA A 56 4.35 -11.99 -0.17
CA ALA A 56 4.06 -13.31 -0.73
C ALA A 56 2.56 -13.60 -0.91
N GLN A 57 1.69 -12.95 -0.13
CA GLN A 57 0.24 -13.16 -0.19
C GLN A 57 -0.44 -12.40 -1.33
N ILE A 58 0.17 -11.28 -1.77
CA ILE A 58 -0.45 -10.37 -2.74
C ILE A 58 -0.08 -10.79 -4.17
N PRO A 59 -1.07 -11.00 -5.07
CA PRO A 59 -0.81 -11.34 -6.46
C PRO A 59 -0.40 -10.10 -7.27
N TRP A 60 0.81 -9.59 -7.05
CA TRP A 60 1.30 -8.31 -7.59
C TRP A 60 1.15 -8.14 -9.11
N SER A 61 1.24 -9.22 -9.88
CA SER A 61 1.03 -9.20 -11.34
C SER A 61 -0.39 -8.78 -11.75
N GLN A 62 -1.34 -8.80 -10.83
CA GLN A 62 -2.75 -8.42 -11.04
C GLN A 62 -3.12 -7.14 -10.29
N VAL A 63 -2.15 -6.46 -9.66
CA VAL A 63 -2.36 -5.24 -8.89
C VAL A 63 -2.10 -4.01 -9.76
N HIS A 64 -3.04 -3.07 -9.75
CA HIS A 64 -2.92 -1.77 -10.39
C HIS A 64 -3.01 -0.68 -9.33
N LEU A 65 -1.96 0.12 -9.21
CA LEU A 65 -1.87 1.20 -8.22
C LEU A 65 -2.08 2.55 -8.90
N PHE A 66 -2.82 3.43 -8.22
CA PHE A 66 -3.13 4.79 -8.67
C PHE A 66 -2.82 5.77 -7.54
N TRP A 67 -2.64 7.04 -7.86
CA TRP A 67 -2.50 8.11 -6.87
C TRP A 67 -3.87 8.70 -6.55
N ALA A 68 -4.20 8.81 -5.26
CA ALA A 68 -5.36 9.59 -4.85
C ALA A 68 -5.09 11.10 -5.03
N ASP A 69 -3.87 11.52 -4.67
CA ASP A 69 -3.34 12.87 -4.85
C ASP A 69 -1.82 12.80 -5.05
N GLU A 70 -1.24 13.90 -5.55
CA GLU A 70 0.21 14.06 -5.67
C GLU A 70 0.57 15.56 -5.57
N ARG A 71 1.78 15.86 -5.11
CA ARG A 71 2.37 17.20 -5.12
C ARG A 71 3.03 17.49 -6.47
N CYS A 72 2.84 18.69 -6.99
CA CYS A 72 3.45 19.16 -8.23
C CYS A 72 4.93 19.55 -8.01
N VAL A 73 5.76 18.57 -7.66
CA VAL A 73 7.20 18.69 -7.37
C VAL A 73 7.97 17.56 -8.08
N PRO A 74 9.31 17.65 -8.20
CA PRO A 74 10.12 16.54 -8.72
C PRO A 74 9.88 15.22 -7.96
N PRO A 75 10.02 14.07 -8.63
CA PRO A 75 9.71 12.76 -8.05
C PRO A 75 10.66 12.31 -6.93
N ASP A 76 11.82 12.96 -6.78
CA ASP A 76 12.79 12.75 -5.70
C ASP A 76 12.65 13.74 -4.55
N ASP A 77 11.71 14.70 -4.65
CA ASP A 77 11.40 15.64 -3.58
C ASP A 77 10.83 14.89 -2.35
N PRO A 78 11.28 15.22 -1.12
CA PRO A 78 10.75 14.61 0.11
C PRO A 78 9.23 14.72 0.28
N SER A 79 8.59 15.68 -0.38
CA SER A 79 7.15 15.94 -0.33
C SER A 79 6.35 15.12 -1.34
N SER A 80 7.01 14.39 -2.26
CA SER A 80 6.36 13.58 -3.28
C SER A 80 5.77 12.30 -2.69
N ASN A 81 4.48 12.05 -2.96
CA ASN A 81 3.83 10.78 -2.60
C ASN A 81 4.44 9.61 -3.39
N TYR A 82 4.80 9.86 -4.65
CA TYR A 82 5.54 8.94 -5.48
C TYR A 82 6.83 8.50 -4.79
N ARG A 83 7.65 9.44 -4.31
CA ARG A 83 8.87 9.11 -3.60
C ARG A 83 8.62 8.19 -2.41
N LEU A 84 7.66 8.55 -1.57
CA LEU A 84 7.31 7.76 -0.38
C LEU A 84 7.02 6.30 -0.75
N VAL A 85 6.14 6.07 -1.74
CA VAL A 85 5.76 4.72 -2.19
C VAL A 85 6.91 4.02 -2.90
N ALA A 86 7.71 4.74 -3.69
CA ALA A 86 8.87 4.20 -4.35
C ALA A 86 9.85 3.63 -3.31
N GLU A 87 10.13 4.38 -2.24
CA GLU A 87 11.04 3.97 -1.17
C GLU A 87 10.48 2.89 -0.23
N THR A 88 9.15 2.78 -0.09
CA THR A 88 8.53 1.91 0.93
C THR A 88 7.83 0.67 0.38
N LEU A 89 7.24 0.76 -0.80
CA LEU A 89 6.49 -0.33 -1.43
C LEU A 89 7.23 -0.95 -2.62
N LEU A 90 7.75 -0.11 -3.50
CA LEU A 90 8.29 -0.53 -4.80
C LEU A 90 9.79 -0.85 -4.74
N ALA A 91 10.50 -0.34 -3.74
CA ALA A 91 11.88 -0.70 -3.47
C ALA A 91 11.93 -2.18 -3.04
N GLY A 92 12.40 -3.03 -3.96
CA GLY A 92 12.58 -4.46 -3.78
C GLY A 92 13.57 -5.01 -4.79
#